data_AF-A0A8C7AQS7-F1
#
_entry.id   AF-A0A8C7AQS7-F1
#
_cell.length_a   1.000
_cell.length_b   1.000
_cell.length_c   1.000
_cell.angle_alpha   90.00
_cell.angle_beta   90.00
_cell.angle_gamma   90.00
#
_symmetry.space_group_name_H-M   'P 1'
#
loop_
_entity.id
_entity.type
_entity.pdbx_description
1 polymer ?
#
loop_
_entity_poly.entity_id
_entity_poly.type
_entity_poly.pdbx_seq_one_letter_code
_entity_poly.pdbx_strand_id
1 'polypeptide(L)'
;MLCQALHRFGHKLVSRRPLEKEVYEFELGRRLSTLDLVALGVGRTVGVGVYFLANEVAGNQAGPSIVICLLVAGFTSFLAGLCYAEFSARVPHSGSAYLYTYVTVGELWAFITGWNLILSLVADAFIVIQAWTLTFDNLIGNRISETLQENISQHIPQIFAHNLGYFFVVFLLLFTEFQFVEFHRFFRVFEVVTLVKLLVLSFVIISGFMKGDLHNWKLTEEDYIQARLNDTSRLGPLGSGGFVPFGLEGILRGSATCFYAFIGFSIIVTRVKESHNPQHSIPMGIVVSLLICVLVYFGVSAVLTLMVPYYQLQPGSTLPEAFLHIGWAPAYYVVTFAIFFSILVNTYWSFMFPIRWVIYMMAEDGLLFPVLARMETGTYISILSTVIFIIILAIMVFFFGLTDLVDLRSVGTLTSYSLVAFSLCFLIIRYQPERRKEENQPEVQGETAPAIEKLTLRRLFFPGSPIPTPLSGLIVYVFSSLLVLLLILLCLVLAHWPSLLSGNPVPITMVVLLLVLITGITGVIWRQPQSSTRLQFKVPAVPLLPLLSIFVNVCLMTQMSAAQTVDSADDQCGWHRSES
;
A
#
# COMPACT_ATOMS: atom_id res chain seq x y z
N MET A 1 -17.73 3.17 41.00
CA MET A 1 -17.48 4.27 40.03
C MET A 1 -16.46 3.88 38.96
N LEU A 2 -15.31 3.27 39.31
CA LEU A 2 -14.30 2.82 38.32
C LEU A 2 -14.85 1.84 37.27
N CYS A 3 -15.67 0.87 37.65
CA CYS A 3 -16.26 -0.11 36.71
C CYS A 3 -17.26 0.53 35.73
N GLN A 4 -18.06 1.50 36.18
CA GLN A 4 -18.95 2.28 35.31
C GLN A 4 -18.19 3.26 34.41
N ALA A 5 -17.07 3.81 34.88
CA ALA A 5 -16.17 4.63 34.08
C ALA A 5 -15.45 3.81 33.02
N LEU A 6 -14.94 2.61 33.38
CA LEU A 6 -14.36 1.63 32.45
C LEU A 6 -15.38 1.14 31.43
N HIS A 7 -16.62 0.87 31.86
CA HIS A 7 -17.70 0.48 30.94
C HIS A 7 -18.08 1.61 29.99
N ARG A 8 -18.17 2.86 30.46
CA ARG A 8 -18.40 4.03 29.59
C ARG A 8 -17.23 4.29 28.65
N PHE A 9 -16.00 4.11 29.12
CA PHE A 9 -14.79 4.25 28.32
C PHE A 9 -14.72 3.17 27.24
N GLY A 10 -14.98 1.91 27.59
CA GLY A 10 -15.08 0.80 26.64
C GLY A 10 -16.21 1.00 25.62
N HIS A 11 -17.36 1.52 26.04
CA HIS A 11 -18.46 1.84 25.12
C HIS A 11 -18.12 3.01 24.18
N LYS A 12 -17.32 3.99 24.63
CA LYS A 12 -16.80 5.05 23.75
C LYS A 12 -15.79 4.50 22.74
N LEU A 13 -14.85 3.65 23.18
CA LEU A 13 -13.84 3.05 22.30
C LEU A 13 -14.42 2.19 21.15
N VAL A 14 -15.62 1.62 21.35
CA VAL A 14 -16.34 0.80 20.36
C VAL A 14 -17.46 1.60 19.67
N SER A 15 -17.60 2.89 19.99
CA SER A 15 -18.56 3.78 19.33
C SER A 15 -18.28 3.82 17.83
N ARG A 16 -19.36 3.84 17.04
CA ARG A 16 -19.29 3.85 15.57
C ARG A 16 -19.90 5.14 15.09
N ARG A 17 -19.33 5.71 14.02
CA ARG A 17 -19.92 6.87 13.36
C ARG A 17 -21.25 6.46 12.72
N PRO A 18 -22.39 7.07 13.11
CA PRO A 18 -23.64 6.86 12.39
C PRO A 18 -23.49 7.44 10.97
N LEU A 19 -23.94 6.71 9.96
CA LEU A 19 -24.03 7.22 8.60
C LEU A 19 -25.21 8.19 8.55
N GLU A 20 -24.95 9.48 8.78
CA GLU A 20 -25.95 10.50 8.50
C GLU A 20 -26.17 10.57 7.00
N LYS A 21 -27.44 10.52 6.57
CA LYS A 21 -27.83 10.87 5.20
C LYS A 21 -27.58 12.36 5.05
N GLU A 22 -26.38 12.75 4.68
CA GLU A 22 -26.13 14.10 4.19
C GLU A 22 -27.12 14.34 3.05
N VAL A 23 -28.01 15.30 3.27
CA VAL A 23 -28.92 15.81 2.23
C VAL A 23 -28.02 16.24 1.09
N TYR A 24 -28.24 15.64 -0.09
CA TYR A 24 -27.48 15.92 -1.31
C TYR A 24 -27.67 17.39 -1.72
N GLU A 25 -26.91 18.31 -1.14
CA GLU A 25 -26.57 19.54 -1.82
C GLU A 25 -25.46 19.19 -2.81
N PHE A 26 -25.88 18.85 -4.03
CA PHE A 26 -24.99 18.83 -5.17
C PHE A 26 -24.48 20.26 -5.36
N GLU A 27 -23.36 20.61 -4.72
CA GLU A 27 -22.52 21.64 -5.30
C GLU A 27 -22.19 21.20 -6.73
N LEU A 28 -22.26 22.17 -7.64
CA LEU A 28 -22.24 22.03 -9.09
C LEU A 28 -20.83 21.62 -9.61
N GLY A 29 -20.23 20.58 -9.02
CA GLY A 29 -18.93 20.04 -9.36
C GLY A 29 -19.01 19.08 -10.55
N ARG A 30 -17.96 19.09 -11.37
CA ARG A 30 -17.78 18.21 -12.53
C ARG A 30 -17.92 16.74 -12.11
N ARG A 31 -18.81 15.99 -12.77
CA ARG A 31 -18.93 14.53 -12.59
C ARG A 31 -17.77 13.82 -13.28
N LEU A 32 -17.00 13.04 -12.52
CA LEU A 32 -15.90 12.22 -13.03
C LEU A 32 -16.46 11.01 -13.77
N SER A 33 -15.97 10.81 -14.99
CA SER A 33 -16.24 9.59 -15.77
C SER A 33 -15.46 8.40 -15.20
N THR A 34 -15.85 7.19 -15.56
CA THR A 34 -15.12 5.97 -15.22
C THR A 34 -13.68 6.01 -15.75
N LEU A 35 -13.46 6.64 -16.92
CA LEU A 35 -12.12 6.83 -17.49
C LEU A 35 -11.28 7.80 -16.66
N ASP A 36 -11.86 8.91 -16.20
CA ASP A 36 -11.20 9.88 -15.31
C ASP A 36 -10.75 9.19 -14.01
N LEU A 37 -11.57 8.27 -13.48
CA LEU A 37 -11.24 7.47 -12.29
C LEU A 37 -10.13 6.44 -12.56
N VAL A 38 -10.12 5.80 -13.73
CA VAL A 38 -9.04 4.89 -14.13
C VAL A 38 -7.74 5.66 -14.29
N ALA A 39 -7.74 6.81 -14.98
CA ALA A 39 -6.59 7.68 -15.11
C ALA A 39 -6.08 8.15 -13.74
N LEU A 40 -6.99 8.49 -12.82
CA LEU A 40 -6.65 8.84 -11.45
C LEU A 40 -5.98 7.68 -10.69
N GLY A 41 -6.52 6.46 -10.80
CA GLY A 41 -5.95 5.26 -10.18
C GLY A 41 -4.57 4.90 -10.74
N VAL A 42 -4.45 4.81 -12.06
CA VAL A 42 -3.19 4.49 -12.74
C VAL A 42 -2.16 5.57 -12.49
N GLY A 43 -2.51 6.85 -12.66
CA GLY A 43 -1.58 7.97 -12.50
C GLY A 43 -0.98 8.05 -11.09
N ARG A 44 -1.77 7.68 -10.07
CA ARG A 44 -1.29 7.66 -8.69
C ARG A 44 -0.47 6.41 -8.36
N THR A 45 -0.86 5.26 -8.90
CA THR A 45 -0.23 3.95 -8.62
C THR A 45 1.09 3.81 -9.38
N VAL A 46 1.10 4.12 -10.67
CA VAL A 46 2.32 4.16 -11.48
C VAL A 46 3.11 5.37 -10.98
N GLY A 47 4.29 5.15 -10.40
CA GLY A 47 5.04 6.19 -9.69
C GLY A 47 6.51 5.85 -9.52
N VAL A 48 7.09 6.31 -8.41
CA VAL A 48 8.47 6.03 -8.00
C VAL A 48 8.77 4.52 -7.99
N GLY A 49 7.77 3.70 -7.67
CA GLY A 49 7.91 2.24 -7.64
C GLY A 49 8.34 1.62 -8.98
N VAL A 50 7.90 2.17 -10.13
CA VAL A 50 8.34 1.66 -11.44
C VAL A 50 9.80 2.04 -11.70
N TYR A 51 10.15 3.27 -11.36
CA TYR A 51 11.36 3.92 -11.87
C TYR A 51 12.60 3.67 -11.02
N PHE A 52 12.42 3.46 -9.71
CA PHE A 52 13.51 3.31 -8.75
C PHE A 52 13.51 1.91 -8.15
N LEU A 53 12.35 1.48 -7.65
CA LEU A 53 12.29 0.25 -6.87
C LEU A 53 12.54 -1.00 -7.72
N ALA A 54 12.20 -0.96 -9.02
CA ALA A 54 12.49 -2.06 -9.92
C ALA A 54 14.01 -2.35 -10.02
N ASN A 55 14.86 -1.32 -10.03
CA ASN A 55 16.32 -1.49 -10.03
C ASN A 55 16.81 -2.03 -8.68
N GLU A 56 16.36 -1.43 -7.59
CA GLU A 56 16.76 -1.81 -6.22
C GLU A 56 16.45 -3.30 -5.94
N VAL A 57 15.23 -3.73 -6.24
CA VAL A 57 14.79 -5.11 -5.99
C VAL A 57 15.45 -6.09 -6.97
N ALA A 58 15.64 -5.69 -8.23
CA ALA A 58 16.33 -6.55 -9.20
C ALA A 58 17.81 -6.73 -8.84
N GLY A 59 18.51 -5.67 -8.44
CA GLY A 59 19.94 -5.73 -8.10
C GLY A 59 20.23 -6.52 -6.83
N ASN A 60 19.47 -6.27 -5.75
CA ASN A 60 19.86 -6.72 -4.41
C ASN A 60 19.00 -7.85 -3.82
N GLN A 61 17.80 -8.11 -4.35
CA GLN A 61 16.84 -9.01 -3.68
C GLN A 61 16.34 -10.17 -4.54
N ALA A 62 15.94 -9.92 -5.78
CA ALA A 62 15.22 -10.88 -6.60
C ALA A 62 15.92 -11.24 -7.91
N GLY A 63 16.78 -10.37 -8.46
CA GLY A 63 17.32 -10.60 -9.80
C GLY A 63 16.23 -10.62 -10.88
N PRO A 64 16.37 -11.46 -11.92
CA PRO A 64 15.34 -11.65 -12.94
C PRO A 64 13.98 -12.10 -12.40
N SER A 65 13.96 -12.75 -11.22
CA SER A 65 12.71 -13.20 -10.59
C SER A 65 11.82 -12.06 -10.07
N ILE A 66 12.24 -10.79 -10.16
CA ILE A 66 11.41 -9.60 -9.87
C ILE A 66 10.07 -9.61 -10.63
N VAL A 67 10.03 -10.24 -11.81
CA VAL A 67 8.81 -10.41 -12.60
C VAL A 67 7.76 -11.21 -11.81
N ILE A 68 8.18 -12.29 -11.13
CA ILE A 68 7.32 -13.07 -10.23
C ILE A 68 6.98 -12.23 -9.00
N CYS A 69 7.95 -11.48 -8.47
CA CYS A 69 7.73 -10.65 -7.28
C CYS A 69 6.57 -9.67 -7.47
N LEU A 70 6.55 -8.98 -8.62
CA LEU A 70 5.51 -8.02 -8.99
C LEU A 70 4.17 -8.69 -9.29
N LEU A 71 4.14 -9.92 -9.82
CA LEU A 71 2.89 -10.66 -10.00
C LEU A 71 2.24 -11.00 -8.64
N VAL A 72 3.04 -11.43 -7.66
CA VAL A 72 2.54 -11.71 -6.30
C VAL A 72 2.08 -10.41 -5.61
N ALA A 73 2.85 -9.33 -5.71
CA ALA A 73 2.49 -8.03 -5.17
C ALA A 73 1.21 -7.45 -5.82
N GLY A 74 1.10 -7.61 -7.14
CA GLY A 74 -0.06 -7.22 -7.93
C GLY A 74 -1.31 -8.02 -7.59
N PHE A 75 -1.17 -9.35 -7.42
CA PHE A 75 -2.25 -10.21 -6.97
C PHE A 75 -2.74 -9.84 -5.57
N THR A 76 -1.82 -9.53 -4.65
CA THR A 76 -2.15 -9.06 -3.30
C THR A 76 -2.97 -7.77 -3.34
N SER A 77 -2.53 -6.80 -4.16
CA SER A 77 -3.24 -5.54 -4.35
C SER A 77 -4.58 -5.71 -5.07
N PHE A 78 -4.68 -6.66 -5.98
CA PHE A 78 -5.93 -7.01 -6.65
C PHE A 78 -6.97 -7.56 -5.68
N LEU A 79 -6.58 -8.47 -4.79
CA LEU A 79 -7.45 -8.99 -3.73
C LEU A 79 -7.93 -7.88 -2.78
N ALA A 80 -7.03 -6.98 -2.37
CA ALA A 80 -7.39 -5.82 -1.56
C ALA A 80 -8.34 -4.88 -2.34
N GLY A 81 -8.04 -4.60 -3.61
CA GLY A 81 -8.85 -3.77 -4.49
C GLY A 81 -10.29 -4.27 -4.64
N LEU A 82 -10.50 -5.59 -4.75
CA LEU A 82 -11.83 -6.19 -4.78
C LEU A 82 -12.59 -5.95 -3.47
N CYS A 83 -11.93 -6.06 -2.31
CA CYS A 83 -12.53 -5.74 -1.02
C CYS A 83 -12.95 -4.25 -0.94
N TYR A 84 -12.10 -3.34 -1.40
CA TYR A 84 -12.42 -1.91 -1.47
C TYR A 84 -13.58 -1.60 -2.44
N ALA A 85 -13.61 -2.28 -3.59
CA ALA A 85 -14.67 -2.15 -4.58
C ALA A 85 -16.03 -2.55 -4.01
N GLU A 86 -16.12 -3.67 -3.29
CA GLU A 86 -17.38 -4.05 -2.65
C GLU A 86 -17.76 -3.12 -1.50
N PHE A 87 -16.79 -2.70 -0.68
CA PHE A 87 -17.06 -1.79 0.42
C PHE A 87 -17.61 -0.45 -0.07
N SER A 88 -16.96 0.14 -1.08
CA SER A 88 -17.38 1.42 -1.68
C SER A 88 -18.74 1.34 -2.38
N ALA A 89 -19.07 0.19 -3.00
CA ALA A 89 -20.41 -0.04 -3.55
C ALA A 89 -21.50 -0.14 -2.48
N ARG A 90 -21.17 -0.63 -1.28
CA ARG A 90 -22.09 -0.73 -0.13
C ARG A 90 -22.25 0.57 0.64
N VAL A 91 -21.16 1.31 0.83
CA VAL A 91 -21.10 2.57 1.58
C VAL A 91 -20.52 3.65 0.68
N PRO A 92 -21.34 4.30 -0.17
CA PRO A 92 -20.89 5.28 -1.15
C PRO A 92 -20.65 6.66 -0.51
N HIS A 93 -19.84 6.69 0.56
CA HIS A 93 -19.37 7.92 1.19
C HIS A 93 -17.91 8.14 0.79
N SER A 94 -17.53 9.39 0.54
CA SER A 94 -16.14 9.77 0.34
C SER A 94 -15.37 9.53 1.64
N GLY A 95 -14.66 8.40 1.69
CA GLY A 95 -13.93 7.96 2.86
C GLY A 95 -12.68 7.20 2.48
N SER A 96 -11.61 7.40 3.23
CA SER A 96 -10.44 6.54 3.17
C SER A 96 -10.65 5.29 4.05
N ALA A 97 -9.62 4.45 4.18
CA ALA A 97 -9.64 3.29 5.07
C ALA A 97 -10.08 3.65 6.51
N TYR A 98 -9.78 4.88 6.97
CA TYR A 98 -10.21 5.41 8.26
C TYR A 98 -11.73 5.40 8.43
N LEU A 99 -12.48 5.99 7.49
CA LEU A 99 -13.95 6.07 7.58
C LEU A 99 -14.56 4.65 7.55
N TYR A 100 -13.98 3.76 6.76
CA TYR A 100 -14.45 2.39 6.60
C TYR A 100 -14.31 1.60 7.90
N THR A 101 -13.18 1.74 8.59
CA THR A 101 -12.95 1.15 9.91
C THR A 101 -13.84 1.80 10.98
N TYR A 102 -14.08 3.11 10.91
CA TYR A 102 -14.89 3.82 11.90
C TYR A 102 -16.37 3.43 11.86
N VAL A 103 -16.92 3.29 10.65
CA VAL A 103 -18.33 2.90 10.47
C VAL A 103 -18.57 1.44 10.89
N THR A 104 -17.56 0.57 10.79
CA THR A 104 -17.73 -0.88 10.96
C THR A 104 -17.19 -1.43 12.28
N VAL A 105 -15.96 -1.10 12.65
CA VAL A 105 -15.25 -1.70 13.79
C VAL A 105 -15.41 -0.84 15.04
N GLY A 106 -15.13 0.45 14.95
CA GLY A 106 -15.29 1.42 16.04
C GLY A 106 -14.15 2.45 16.13
N GLU A 107 -14.29 3.38 17.07
CA GLU A 107 -13.44 4.55 17.27
C GLU A 107 -11.95 4.23 17.48
N LEU A 108 -11.62 3.25 18.34
CA LEU A 108 -10.20 2.91 18.62
C LEU A 108 -9.45 2.43 17.38
N TRP A 109 -10.06 1.52 16.62
CA TRP A 109 -9.45 0.98 15.41
C TRP A 109 -9.41 2.03 14.30
N ALA A 110 -10.41 2.92 14.25
CA ALA A 110 -10.37 4.09 13.38
C ALA A 110 -9.19 5.01 13.74
N PHE A 111 -8.97 5.32 15.01
CA PHE A 111 -7.84 6.13 15.48
C PHE A 111 -6.50 5.55 15.04
N ILE A 112 -6.28 4.25 15.29
CA ILE A 112 -5.05 3.55 14.89
C ILE A 112 -4.88 3.59 13.37
N THR A 113 -5.96 3.34 12.62
CA THR A 113 -5.94 3.40 11.14
C THR A 113 -5.62 4.80 10.64
N GLY A 114 -6.18 5.84 11.26
CA GLY A 114 -5.96 7.24 10.90
C GLY A 114 -4.51 7.66 11.09
N TRP A 115 -3.92 7.37 12.26
CA TRP A 115 -2.50 7.64 12.52
C TRP A 115 -1.57 6.87 11.59
N ASN A 116 -1.87 5.58 11.36
CA ASN A 116 -1.13 4.76 10.42
C ASN A 116 -1.17 5.31 8.98
N LEU A 117 -2.34 5.81 8.54
CA LEU A 117 -2.47 6.49 7.25
C LEU A 117 -1.64 7.78 7.18
N ILE A 118 -1.67 8.62 8.23
CA ILE A 118 -0.88 9.84 8.30
C ILE A 118 0.61 9.51 8.16
N LEU A 119 1.12 8.57 8.95
CA LEU A 119 2.53 8.15 8.90
C LEU A 119 2.92 7.60 7.51
N SER A 120 2.08 6.73 6.94
CA SER A 120 2.31 6.14 5.61
C SER A 120 2.31 7.18 4.48
N LEU A 121 1.48 8.21 4.60
CA LEU A 121 1.41 9.31 3.63
C LEU A 121 2.60 10.27 3.74
N VAL A 122 3.09 10.52 4.96
CA VAL A 122 4.31 11.32 5.18
C VAL A 122 5.53 10.57 4.62
N ALA A 123 5.66 9.27 4.89
CA ALA A 123 6.73 8.45 4.32
C ALA A 123 6.72 8.47 2.78
N ASP A 124 5.54 8.46 2.14
CA ASP A 124 5.44 8.60 0.68
C ASP A 124 5.95 9.93 0.15
N ALA A 125 5.59 11.02 0.84
CA ALA A 125 6.00 12.35 0.43
C ALA A 125 7.51 12.43 0.40
N PHE A 126 8.17 11.85 1.42
CA PHE A 126 9.62 11.73 1.43
C PHE A 126 10.16 10.95 0.23
N ILE A 127 9.67 9.72 0.01
CA ILE A 127 10.12 8.85 -1.09
C ILE A 127 10.02 9.57 -2.44
N VAL A 128 8.90 10.26 -2.66
CA VAL A 128 8.62 11.00 -3.90
C VAL A 128 9.57 12.17 -4.10
N ILE A 129 9.87 12.93 -3.05
CA ILE A 129 10.80 14.07 -3.13
C ILE A 129 12.25 13.58 -3.31
N GLN A 130 12.61 12.45 -2.70
CA GLN A 130 13.93 11.84 -2.88
C GLN A 130 14.11 11.37 -4.31
N ALA A 131 13.11 10.65 -4.85
CA ALA A 131 13.08 10.21 -6.24
C ALA A 131 13.18 11.40 -7.22
N TRP A 132 12.48 12.49 -6.95
CA TRP A 132 12.56 13.69 -7.78
C TRP A 132 13.97 14.28 -7.77
N THR A 133 14.57 14.43 -6.58
CA THR A 133 15.93 14.93 -6.39
C THR A 133 16.96 14.08 -7.13
N LEU A 134 16.84 12.75 -7.07
CA LEU A 134 17.70 11.82 -7.81
C LEU A 134 17.54 11.96 -9.33
N THR A 135 16.31 12.04 -9.84
CA THR A 135 16.09 12.24 -11.29
C THR A 135 16.63 13.59 -11.79
N PHE A 136 16.62 14.61 -10.94
CA PHE A 136 17.16 15.92 -11.27
C PHE A 136 18.69 15.90 -11.39
N ASP A 137 19.37 15.24 -10.45
CA ASP A 137 20.82 15.08 -10.51
C ASP A 137 21.25 14.30 -11.75
N ASN A 138 20.54 13.21 -12.06
CA ASN A 138 20.74 12.40 -13.26
C ASN A 138 20.59 13.22 -14.56
N LEU A 139 19.66 14.19 -14.59
CA LEU A 139 19.46 15.08 -15.74
C LEU A 139 20.64 16.05 -15.95
N ILE A 140 21.28 16.47 -14.87
CA ILE A 140 22.45 17.37 -14.87
C ILE A 140 23.76 16.58 -15.06
N GLY A 141 23.68 15.24 -15.12
CA GLY A 141 24.80 14.35 -15.34
C GLY A 141 25.60 14.10 -14.06
N ASN A 142 24.90 13.86 -12.94
CA ASN A 142 25.45 13.49 -11.63
C ASN A 142 26.42 14.51 -11.02
N ARG A 143 26.49 15.72 -11.57
CA ARG A 143 27.41 16.76 -11.11
C ARG A 143 27.15 17.16 -9.66
N ILE A 144 25.91 17.05 -9.17
CA ILE A 144 25.57 17.41 -7.80
C ILE A 144 26.11 16.34 -6.86
N SER A 145 25.88 15.05 -7.15
CA SER A 145 26.46 13.93 -6.39
C SER A 145 28.00 13.97 -6.38
N GLU A 146 28.63 14.16 -7.54
CA GLU A 146 30.10 14.21 -7.68
C GLU A 146 30.70 15.39 -6.90
N THR A 147 30.16 16.59 -7.04
CA THR A 147 30.63 17.79 -6.32
C THR A 147 30.43 17.65 -4.80
N LEU A 148 29.36 16.97 -4.37
CA LEU A 148 29.07 16.72 -2.96
C LEU A 148 30.04 15.70 -2.36
N GLN A 149 30.30 14.61 -3.09
CA GLN A 149 31.22 13.56 -2.67
C GLN A 149 32.66 14.07 -2.59
N GLU A 150 33.07 14.96 -3.50
CA GLU A 150 34.39 15.60 -3.47
C GLU A 150 34.56 16.62 -2.32
N ASN A 151 33.54 17.42 -2.00
CA ASN A 151 33.67 18.49 -0.99
C ASN A 151 33.36 18.04 0.45
N ILE A 152 32.56 16.99 0.67
CA ILE A 152 32.09 16.59 2.01
C ILE A 152 32.83 15.36 2.57
N SER A 153 33.53 14.58 1.73
CA SER A 153 34.18 13.33 2.16
C SER A 153 35.37 13.50 3.12
N GLN A 154 35.75 14.72 3.50
CA GLN A 154 36.91 14.95 4.37
C GLN A 154 36.60 15.09 5.88
N HIS A 155 35.34 15.29 6.31
CA HIS A 155 35.08 15.63 7.74
C HIS A 155 33.77 15.12 8.39
N ILE A 156 32.92 14.34 7.72
CA ILE A 156 31.62 13.91 8.29
C ILE A 156 31.39 12.41 8.01
N PRO A 157 30.84 11.62 8.98
CA PRO A 157 30.58 10.20 8.80
C PRO A 157 29.73 9.89 7.56
N GLN A 158 30.00 8.72 6.97
CA GLN A 158 29.45 8.10 5.73
C GLN A 158 27.93 8.21 5.51
N ILE A 159 27.15 8.53 6.54
CA ILE A 159 25.70 8.74 6.52
C ILE A 159 25.32 10.02 5.75
N PHE A 160 26.21 11.03 5.69
CA PHE A 160 25.96 12.29 5.00
C PHE A 160 26.24 12.25 3.50
N ALA A 161 27.14 11.37 3.03
CA ALA A 161 27.47 11.26 1.62
C ALA A 161 26.38 10.52 0.82
N HIS A 162 25.58 9.65 1.48
CA HIS A 162 24.52 8.88 0.82
C HIS A 162 23.21 9.68 0.63
N ASN A 163 23.05 10.78 1.36
CA ASN A 163 21.81 11.57 1.33
C ASN A 163 22.06 12.96 0.72
N LEU A 164 21.43 13.21 -0.44
CA LEU A 164 21.15 14.52 -1.06
C LEU A 164 20.29 15.46 -0.14
N GLY A 165 20.36 15.29 1.18
CA GLY A 165 19.44 15.82 2.18
C GLY A 165 19.35 17.35 2.23
N TYR A 166 20.43 18.06 1.94
CA TYR A 166 20.42 19.53 1.89
C TYR A 166 19.63 20.06 0.68
N PHE A 167 19.81 19.43 -0.49
CA PHE A 167 19.06 19.78 -1.71
C PHE A 167 17.59 19.36 -1.61
N PHE A 168 17.34 18.20 -1.01
CA PHE A 168 16.00 17.73 -0.68
C PHE A 168 15.23 18.78 0.13
N VAL A 169 15.84 19.35 1.18
CA VAL A 169 15.21 20.37 2.05
C VAL A 169 14.99 21.71 1.33
N VAL A 170 15.98 22.20 0.57
CA VAL A 170 15.84 23.44 -0.23
C VAL A 170 14.73 23.28 -1.27
N PHE A 171 14.66 22.12 -1.91
CA PHE A 171 13.64 21.84 -2.91
C PHE A 171 12.24 21.67 -2.29
N LEU A 172 12.15 21.07 -1.11
CA LEU A 172 10.91 21.00 -0.31
C LEU A 172 10.32 22.37 -0.01
N LEU A 173 11.18 23.32 0.36
CA LEU A 173 10.79 24.70 0.66
C LEU A 173 10.29 25.43 -0.61
N LEU A 174 10.97 25.26 -1.75
CA LEU A 174 10.53 25.84 -3.03
C LEU A 174 9.19 25.23 -3.51
N PHE A 175 9.00 23.92 -3.34
CA PHE A 175 7.76 23.25 -3.72
C PHE A 175 6.57 23.68 -2.84
N THR A 176 6.85 24.08 -1.60
CA THR A 176 5.87 24.58 -0.64
C THR A 176 5.27 25.93 -1.07
N GLU A 177 6.09 26.82 -1.63
CA GLU A 177 5.60 28.12 -2.14
C GLU A 177 4.69 27.94 -3.38
N PHE A 178 4.97 26.93 -4.21
CA PHE A 178 4.20 26.65 -5.42
C PHE A 178 2.80 26.05 -5.14
N GLN A 179 2.60 25.45 -3.96
CA GLN A 179 1.35 24.79 -3.56
C GLN A 179 0.19 25.75 -3.24
N PHE A 180 0.44 27.06 -3.16
CA PHE A 180 -0.57 28.07 -2.81
C PHE A 180 -1.45 28.53 -3.99
N VAL A 181 -1.19 28.07 -5.21
CA VAL A 181 -2.01 28.40 -6.40
C VAL A 181 -3.23 27.47 -6.48
N GLU A 182 -4.43 28.05 -6.58
CA GLU A 182 -5.74 27.38 -6.40
C GLU A 182 -6.09 26.25 -7.39
N PHE A 183 -6.81 25.26 -6.85
CA PHE A 183 -6.79 23.83 -7.18
C PHE A 183 -7.74 23.34 -8.28
N HIS A 184 -8.56 24.21 -8.88
CA HIS A 184 -9.70 23.74 -9.69
C HIS A 184 -9.37 23.44 -11.17
N ARG A 185 -8.24 23.92 -11.68
CA ARG A 185 -7.87 23.79 -13.11
C ARG A 185 -6.89 22.64 -13.41
N PHE A 186 -6.30 22.03 -12.38
CA PHE A 186 -5.17 21.11 -12.54
C PHE A 186 -5.54 19.64 -12.76
N PHE A 187 -6.80 19.23 -12.55
CA PHE A 187 -7.21 17.83 -12.77
C PHE A 187 -6.96 17.36 -14.21
N ARG A 188 -7.25 18.22 -15.20
CA ARG A 188 -6.99 17.92 -16.62
C ARG A 188 -5.49 17.77 -16.91
N VAL A 189 -4.64 18.52 -16.20
CA VAL A 189 -3.18 18.41 -16.34
C VAL A 189 -2.70 17.05 -15.82
N PHE A 190 -3.22 16.62 -14.66
CA PHE A 190 -2.91 15.31 -14.09
C PHE A 190 -3.31 14.16 -15.03
N GLU A 191 -4.49 14.23 -15.64
CA GLU A 191 -4.99 13.24 -16.59
C GLU A 191 -4.07 13.16 -17.84
N VAL A 192 -3.72 14.30 -18.42
CA VAL A 192 -2.80 14.37 -19.57
C VAL A 192 -1.42 13.83 -19.21
N VAL A 193 -0.88 14.17 -18.05
CA VAL A 193 0.43 13.68 -17.59
C VAL A 193 0.39 12.17 -17.38
N THR A 194 -0.71 11.62 -16.87
CA THR A 194 -0.88 10.16 -16.73
C THR A 194 -0.87 9.47 -18.08
N LEU A 195 -1.52 10.04 -19.09
CA LEU A 195 -1.50 9.51 -20.45
C LEU A 195 -0.08 9.52 -21.03
N VAL A 196 0.63 10.65 -20.91
CA VAL A 196 2.04 10.78 -21.36
C VAL A 196 2.93 9.76 -20.65
N LYS A 197 2.72 9.56 -19.34
CA LYS A 197 3.46 8.57 -18.54
C LYS A 197 3.28 7.16 -19.08
N LEU A 198 2.06 6.74 -19.38
CA LEU A 198 1.78 5.43 -19.96
C LEU A 198 2.41 5.27 -21.35
N LEU A 199 2.42 6.32 -22.18
CA LEU A 199 3.09 6.30 -23.48
C LEU A 199 4.60 6.11 -23.34
N VAL A 200 5.23 6.82 -22.40
CA VAL A 200 6.68 6.69 -22.12
C VAL A 200 7.00 5.28 -21.62
N LEU A 201 6.20 4.72 -20.72
CA LEU A 201 6.39 3.34 -20.25
C LEU A 201 6.17 2.32 -21.37
N SER A 202 5.19 2.53 -22.24
CA SER A 202 4.98 1.68 -23.41
C SER A 202 6.18 1.73 -24.37
N PHE A 203 6.77 2.91 -24.56
CA PHE A 203 8.00 3.08 -25.33
C PHE A 203 9.18 2.33 -24.69
N VAL A 204 9.35 2.42 -23.37
CA VAL A 204 10.39 1.65 -22.64
C VAL A 204 10.19 0.15 -22.84
N ILE A 205 8.97 -0.34 -22.69
CA ILE A 205 8.66 -1.77 -22.84
C ILE A 205 9.00 -2.25 -24.26
N ILE A 206 8.54 -1.53 -25.30
CA ILE A 206 8.79 -1.92 -26.70
C ILE A 206 10.28 -1.86 -27.02
N SER A 207 10.95 -0.76 -26.68
CA SER A 207 12.38 -0.56 -27.00
C SER A 207 13.27 -1.57 -26.30
N GLY A 208 12.95 -1.92 -25.05
CA GLY A 208 13.77 -2.86 -24.31
C GLY A 208 13.46 -4.32 -24.63
N PHE A 209 12.27 -4.69 -25.11
CA PHE A 209 12.09 -6.02 -25.74
C PHE A 209 12.85 -6.17 -27.05
N MET A 210 13.02 -5.09 -27.83
CA MET A 210 13.82 -5.12 -29.05
C MET A 210 15.33 -5.23 -28.79
N LYS A 211 15.80 -4.76 -27.63
CA LYS A 211 17.21 -4.70 -27.24
C LYS A 211 17.61 -5.67 -26.14
N GLY A 212 16.65 -6.39 -25.58
CA GLY A 212 16.85 -7.27 -24.44
C GLY A 212 17.44 -8.59 -24.86
N ASP A 213 18.45 -9.05 -24.13
CA ASP A 213 19.11 -10.33 -24.36
C ASP A 213 18.57 -11.38 -23.37
N LEU A 214 18.05 -12.48 -23.89
CA LEU A 214 17.57 -13.60 -23.05
C LEU A 214 18.70 -14.28 -22.27
N HIS A 215 19.96 -14.06 -22.65
CA HIS A 215 21.13 -14.55 -21.91
C HIS A 215 21.16 -14.02 -20.48
N ASN A 216 20.68 -12.78 -20.26
CA ASN A 216 20.63 -12.14 -18.94
C ASN A 216 19.70 -12.85 -17.95
N TRP A 217 18.80 -13.73 -18.42
CA TRP A 217 17.97 -14.57 -17.55
C TRP A 217 18.56 -15.95 -17.26
N LYS A 218 19.62 -16.34 -17.98
CA LYS A 218 20.32 -17.62 -17.85
C LYS A 218 21.79 -17.42 -17.47
N LEU A 219 22.07 -16.38 -16.68
CA LEU A 219 23.40 -16.06 -16.21
C LEU A 219 24.02 -17.25 -15.47
N THR A 220 25.24 -17.60 -15.86
CA THR A 220 26.05 -18.62 -15.19
C THR A 220 27.05 -17.98 -14.23
N GLU A 221 27.53 -18.75 -13.25
CA GLU A 221 28.55 -18.30 -12.28
C GLU A 221 29.84 -17.84 -12.97
N GLU A 222 30.15 -18.43 -14.13
CA GLU A 222 31.30 -18.06 -14.98
C GLU A 222 31.17 -16.64 -15.57
N ASP A 223 29.99 -16.24 -16.03
CA ASP A 223 29.73 -14.89 -16.55
C ASP A 223 29.96 -13.82 -15.47
N TYR A 224 29.62 -14.16 -14.23
CA TYR A 224 29.81 -13.29 -13.07
C TYR A 224 31.29 -13.11 -12.74
N ILE A 225 32.05 -14.21 -12.72
CA ILE A 225 33.51 -14.17 -12.48
C ILE A 225 34.20 -13.37 -13.57
N GLN A 226 33.79 -13.53 -14.83
CA GLN A 226 34.34 -12.78 -15.96
C GLN A 226 34.00 -11.28 -15.87
N ALA A 227 32.78 -10.91 -15.45
CA ALA A 227 32.40 -9.52 -15.25
C ALA A 227 33.21 -8.86 -14.11
N ARG A 228 33.45 -9.57 -13.01
CA ARG A 228 34.27 -9.09 -11.88
C ARG A 228 35.74 -8.87 -12.25
N LEU A 229 36.25 -9.62 -13.22
CA LEU A 229 37.63 -9.46 -13.71
C LEU A 229 37.79 -8.23 -14.61
N ASN A 230 36.72 -7.79 -15.27
CA ASN A 230 36.72 -6.66 -16.21
C ASN A 230 36.32 -5.33 -15.56
N ASP A 231 35.46 -5.34 -14.54
CA ASP A 231 34.97 -4.14 -13.85
C ASP A 231 35.60 -3.96 -12.45
N THR A 232 36.18 -2.79 -12.19
CA THR A 232 36.70 -2.37 -10.87
C THR A 232 35.61 -1.81 -9.93
N SER A 233 34.36 -1.75 -10.37
CA SER A 233 33.22 -1.23 -9.61
C SER A 233 32.63 -2.30 -8.67
N ARG A 234 31.93 -1.85 -7.61
CA ARG A 234 31.28 -2.74 -6.63
C ARG A 234 30.12 -3.49 -7.30
N LEU A 235 30.35 -4.71 -7.79
CA LEU A 235 29.27 -5.61 -8.20
C LEU A 235 28.38 -5.97 -6.99
N GLY A 236 27.08 -6.13 -7.23
CA GLY A 236 26.09 -6.55 -6.23
C GLY A 236 26.32 -7.96 -5.68
N PRO A 237 25.51 -8.43 -4.71
CA PRO A 237 25.70 -9.73 -4.07
C PRO A 237 25.61 -10.90 -5.07
N LEU A 238 26.51 -11.90 -4.92
CA LEU A 238 26.46 -13.14 -5.70
C LEU A 238 25.24 -13.97 -5.31
N GLY A 239 24.25 -14.03 -6.19
CA GLY A 239 23.25 -15.09 -6.16
C GLY A 239 23.73 -16.35 -6.88
N SER A 240 22.96 -17.43 -6.74
CA SER A 240 23.25 -18.77 -7.32
C SER A 240 23.18 -18.86 -8.86
N GLY A 241 23.08 -17.72 -9.56
CA GLY A 241 22.91 -17.65 -11.00
C GLY A 241 21.49 -18.00 -11.49
N GLY A 242 21.24 -17.80 -12.78
CA GLY A 242 19.97 -18.12 -13.44
C GLY A 242 18.82 -17.14 -13.15
N PHE A 243 17.59 -17.60 -13.33
CA PHE A 243 16.38 -16.77 -13.22
C PHE A 243 16.03 -16.43 -11.76
N VAL A 244 16.38 -17.29 -10.80
CA VAL A 244 16.06 -17.13 -9.38
C VAL A 244 17.35 -17.14 -8.53
N PRO A 245 18.18 -16.09 -8.64
CA PRO A 245 19.51 -16.06 -7.99
C PRO A 245 19.44 -16.16 -6.46
N PHE A 246 18.41 -15.57 -5.84
CA PHE A 246 18.22 -15.48 -4.40
C PHE A 246 17.19 -16.48 -3.83
N GLY A 247 16.81 -17.49 -4.63
CA GLY A 247 15.84 -18.51 -4.22
C GLY A 247 14.43 -17.97 -3.94
N LEU A 248 13.61 -18.79 -3.26
CA LEU A 248 12.23 -18.42 -2.89
C LEU A 248 12.17 -17.30 -1.85
N GLU A 249 13.18 -17.19 -1.00
CA GLU A 249 13.29 -16.14 0.01
C GLU A 249 13.44 -14.76 -0.64
N GLY A 250 14.30 -14.65 -1.65
CA GLY A 250 14.44 -13.42 -2.44
C GLY A 250 13.16 -13.04 -3.20
N ILE A 251 12.39 -14.04 -3.67
CA ILE A 251 11.07 -13.77 -4.29
C ILE A 251 10.11 -13.19 -3.27
N LEU A 252 10.00 -13.77 -2.07
CA LEU A 252 9.07 -13.30 -1.03
C LEU A 252 9.49 -11.93 -0.48
N ARG A 253 10.78 -11.70 -0.22
CA ARG A 253 11.33 -10.39 0.21
C ARG A 253 11.11 -9.34 -0.86
N GLY A 254 11.46 -9.64 -2.11
CA GLY A 254 11.24 -8.76 -3.26
C GLY A 254 9.76 -8.46 -3.50
N SER A 255 8.87 -9.44 -3.38
CA SER A 255 7.41 -9.24 -3.45
C SER A 255 6.90 -8.27 -2.41
N ALA A 256 7.42 -8.37 -1.20
CA ALA A 256 7.04 -7.50 -0.10
C ALA A 256 7.41 -6.05 -0.46
N THR A 257 8.66 -5.77 -0.77
CA THR A 257 9.07 -4.41 -1.13
C THR A 257 8.36 -3.91 -2.40
N CYS A 258 8.22 -4.75 -3.43
CA CYS A 258 7.47 -4.45 -4.67
C CYS A 258 6.00 -4.09 -4.44
N PHE A 259 5.40 -4.44 -3.30
CA PHE A 259 4.03 -4.02 -2.96
C PHE A 259 3.85 -2.50 -3.02
N TYR A 260 4.89 -1.73 -2.66
CA TYR A 260 4.88 -0.27 -2.77
C TYR A 260 4.43 0.23 -4.15
N ALA A 261 4.82 -0.47 -5.22
CA ALA A 261 4.49 -0.11 -6.59
C ALA A 261 2.98 -0.13 -6.88
N PHE A 262 2.20 -0.90 -6.12
CA PHE A 262 0.75 -1.03 -6.30
C PHE A 262 -0.06 -0.15 -5.34
N ILE A 263 0.59 0.66 -4.50
CA ILE A 263 -0.08 1.60 -3.60
C ILE A 263 -0.54 2.82 -4.40
N GLY A 264 -1.86 2.96 -4.57
CA GLY A 264 -2.43 4.16 -5.20
C GLY A 264 -3.90 4.08 -5.55
N PHE A 265 -4.44 2.90 -5.85
CA PHE A 265 -5.84 2.73 -6.27
C PHE A 265 -6.87 3.25 -5.25
N SER A 266 -6.51 3.31 -3.96
CA SER A 266 -7.40 3.79 -2.89
C SER A 266 -7.80 5.27 -3.04
N ILE A 267 -7.10 6.06 -3.86
CA ILE A 267 -7.49 7.44 -4.17
C ILE A 267 -8.80 7.54 -4.96
N ILE A 268 -9.18 6.48 -5.69
CA ILE A 268 -10.46 6.42 -6.41
C ILE A 268 -11.63 6.54 -5.42
N VAL A 269 -11.47 5.93 -4.25
CA VAL A 269 -12.50 5.82 -3.22
C VAL A 269 -12.77 7.15 -2.50
N THR A 270 -11.80 8.06 -2.46
CA THR A 270 -12.01 9.40 -1.87
C THR A 270 -12.88 10.29 -2.75
N ARG A 271 -12.93 10.00 -4.06
CA ARG A 271 -13.70 10.74 -5.08
C ARG A 271 -15.07 10.12 -5.39
N VAL A 272 -15.58 9.28 -4.49
CA VAL A 272 -16.92 8.67 -4.62
C VAL A 272 -18.01 9.73 -4.81
N LYS A 273 -17.98 10.84 -4.04
CA LYS A 273 -18.96 11.95 -4.15
C LYS A 273 -18.95 12.64 -5.53
N GLU A 274 -17.79 12.70 -6.19
CA GLU A 274 -17.63 13.35 -7.50
C GLU A 274 -17.87 12.40 -8.69
N SER A 275 -18.04 11.10 -8.43
CA SER A 275 -18.13 10.09 -9.48
C SER A 275 -19.52 9.97 -10.10
N HIS A 276 -19.58 9.76 -11.41
CA HIS A 276 -20.82 9.40 -12.08
C HIS A 276 -21.20 7.96 -11.74
N ASN A 277 -22.35 7.75 -11.06
CA ASN A 277 -22.80 6.43 -10.58
C ASN A 277 -21.73 5.69 -9.74
N PRO A 278 -21.55 6.04 -8.46
CA PRO A 278 -20.50 5.51 -7.61
C PRO A 278 -20.54 3.99 -7.44
N GLN A 279 -21.73 3.38 -7.50
CA GLN A 279 -21.91 1.94 -7.30
C GLN A 279 -21.28 1.08 -8.41
N HIS A 280 -21.06 1.66 -9.60
CA HIS A 280 -20.49 0.95 -10.75
C HIS A 280 -19.13 1.52 -11.15
N SER A 281 -19.01 2.86 -11.22
CA SER A 281 -17.79 3.50 -11.72
C SER A 281 -16.60 3.33 -10.79
N ILE A 282 -16.82 3.27 -9.48
CA ILE A 282 -15.73 3.11 -8.50
C ILE A 282 -15.17 1.67 -8.53
N PRO A 283 -15.98 0.60 -8.45
CA PRO A 283 -15.48 -0.77 -8.63
C PRO A 283 -14.73 -1.00 -9.94
N MET A 284 -15.30 -0.55 -11.06
CA MET A 284 -14.68 -0.70 -12.37
C MET A 284 -13.38 0.11 -12.47
N GLY A 285 -13.35 1.32 -11.92
CA GLY A 285 -12.13 2.13 -11.83
C GLY A 285 -11.01 1.42 -11.09
N ILE A 286 -11.30 0.83 -9.92
CA ILE A 286 -10.30 0.09 -9.12
C ILE A 286 -9.79 -1.13 -9.88
N VAL A 287 -10.67 -1.98 -10.39
CA VAL A 287 -10.28 -3.23 -11.07
C VAL A 287 -9.48 -2.96 -12.35
N VAL A 288 -9.96 -2.04 -13.21
CA VAL A 288 -9.29 -1.72 -14.47
C VAL A 288 -7.94 -1.03 -14.20
N SER A 289 -7.88 -0.10 -13.25
CA SER A 289 -6.63 0.59 -12.92
C SER A 289 -5.55 -0.38 -12.40
N LEU A 290 -5.92 -1.32 -11.52
CA LEU A 290 -5.00 -2.34 -11.01
C LEU A 290 -4.52 -3.29 -12.12
N LEU A 291 -5.41 -3.74 -12.99
CA LEU A 291 -5.04 -4.62 -14.11
C LEU A 291 -4.04 -3.94 -15.06
N ILE A 292 -4.28 -2.67 -15.41
CA ILE A 292 -3.34 -1.88 -16.21
C ILE A 292 -1.98 -1.76 -15.51
N CYS A 293 -1.98 -1.46 -14.21
CA CYS A 293 -0.74 -1.35 -13.44
C CYS A 293 0.03 -2.66 -13.44
N VAL A 294 -0.61 -3.81 -13.20
CA VAL A 294 0.04 -5.13 -13.21
C VAL A 294 0.73 -5.40 -14.55
N LEU A 295 0.04 -5.12 -15.67
CA LEU A 295 0.61 -5.33 -17.01
C LEU A 295 1.82 -4.43 -17.27
N VAL A 296 1.72 -3.14 -16.90
CA VAL A 296 2.82 -2.18 -17.09
C VAL A 296 4.02 -2.55 -16.21
N TYR A 297 3.80 -2.85 -14.93
CA TYR A 297 4.86 -3.23 -14.01
C TYR A 297 5.57 -4.51 -14.43
N PHE A 298 4.81 -5.53 -14.82
CA PHE A 298 5.34 -6.79 -15.35
C PHE A 298 6.18 -6.54 -16.61
N GLY A 299 5.69 -5.73 -17.54
CA GLY A 299 6.40 -5.42 -18.78
C GLY A 299 7.72 -4.68 -18.51
N VAL A 300 7.69 -3.66 -17.66
CA VAL A 300 8.89 -2.87 -17.33
C VAL A 300 9.96 -3.71 -16.63
N SER A 301 9.57 -4.53 -15.65
CA SER A 301 10.54 -5.34 -14.90
C SER A 301 11.15 -6.46 -15.73
N ALA A 302 10.36 -7.08 -16.62
CA ALA A 302 10.85 -8.06 -17.57
C ALA A 302 11.88 -7.45 -18.50
N VAL A 303 11.57 -6.27 -19.05
CA VAL A 303 12.44 -5.56 -19.97
C VAL A 303 13.73 -5.07 -19.29
N LEU A 304 13.63 -4.52 -18.08
CA LEU A 304 14.78 -4.05 -17.31
C LEU A 304 15.81 -5.17 -17.10
N THR A 305 15.35 -6.35 -16.67
CA THR A 305 16.23 -7.50 -16.39
C THR A 305 16.71 -8.22 -17.65
N LEU A 306 16.06 -8.01 -18.80
CA LEU A 306 16.56 -8.45 -20.10
C LEU A 306 17.59 -7.48 -20.69
N MET A 307 17.46 -6.19 -20.39
CA MET A 307 18.33 -5.12 -20.89
C MET A 307 19.69 -5.08 -20.19
N VAL A 308 19.70 -5.24 -18.87
CA VAL A 308 20.91 -5.12 -18.05
C VAL A 308 20.99 -6.32 -17.10
N PRO A 309 22.16 -6.97 -16.97
CA PRO A 309 22.32 -8.04 -16.01
C PRO A 309 22.16 -7.52 -14.58
N TYR A 310 21.51 -8.30 -13.73
CA TYR A 310 21.07 -7.83 -12.40
C TYR A 310 22.22 -7.36 -11.50
N TYR A 311 23.43 -7.91 -11.62
CA TYR A 311 24.58 -7.52 -10.80
C TYR A 311 25.17 -6.15 -11.14
N GLN A 312 24.80 -5.56 -12.29
CA GLN A 312 25.17 -4.19 -12.68
C GLN A 312 24.14 -3.15 -12.24
N LEU A 313 22.94 -3.58 -11.83
CA LEU A 313 21.90 -2.68 -11.33
C LEU A 313 22.30 -2.24 -9.91
N GLN A 314 22.90 -1.06 -9.81
CA GLN A 314 23.31 -0.51 -8.52
C GLN A 314 22.10 0.00 -7.72
N PRO A 315 22.10 -0.17 -6.38
CA PRO A 315 21.11 0.47 -5.53
C PRO A 315 21.09 1.98 -5.70
N GLY A 316 19.90 2.56 -5.82
CA GLY A 316 19.70 4.00 -6.09
C GLY A 316 19.74 4.42 -7.56
N SER A 317 20.09 3.53 -8.50
CA SER A 317 20.02 3.79 -9.94
C SER A 317 18.58 3.96 -10.44
N THR A 318 18.40 4.80 -11.45
CA THR A 318 17.10 5.04 -12.09
C THR A 318 16.90 4.19 -13.34
N LEU A 319 15.65 3.82 -13.65
CA LEU A 319 15.32 3.03 -14.84
C LEU A 319 15.96 3.55 -16.14
N PRO A 320 16.06 4.87 -16.39
CA PRO A 320 16.73 5.39 -17.58
C PRO A 320 18.19 4.98 -17.71
N GLU A 321 18.94 4.80 -16.61
CA GLU A 321 20.36 4.43 -16.65
C GLU A 321 20.59 3.10 -17.38
N ALA A 322 19.59 2.21 -17.40
CA ALA A 322 19.63 1.00 -18.21
C ALA A 322 19.83 1.29 -19.72
N PHE A 323 19.33 2.42 -20.23
CA PHE A 323 19.56 2.83 -21.62
C PHE A 323 20.98 3.36 -21.86
N LEU A 324 21.67 3.86 -20.84
CA LEU A 324 23.08 4.25 -20.94
C LEU A 324 23.97 3.01 -21.11
N HIS A 325 23.68 1.92 -20.37
CA HIS A 325 24.40 0.65 -20.51
C HIS A 325 24.30 0.04 -21.93
N ILE A 326 23.19 0.27 -22.63
CA ILE A 326 22.99 -0.21 -24.01
C ILE A 326 23.51 0.82 -25.05
N GLY A 327 24.10 1.93 -24.61
CA GLY A 327 24.61 2.98 -25.50
C GLY A 327 23.53 3.80 -26.22
N TRP A 328 22.31 3.88 -25.67
CA TRP A 328 21.18 4.61 -26.24
C TRP A 328 20.91 5.95 -25.52
N ALA A 329 21.90 6.84 -25.59
CA ALA A 329 21.86 8.14 -24.92
C ALA A 329 20.63 9.03 -25.24
N PRO A 330 20.10 9.11 -26.48
CA PRO A 330 18.90 9.92 -26.73
C PRO A 330 17.66 9.42 -25.99
N ALA A 331 17.50 8.10 -25.87
CA ALA A 331 16.38 7.51 -25.14
C ALA A 331 16.49 7.80 -23.63
N TYR A 332 17.70 7.75 -23.08
CA TYR A 332 17.99 8.14 -21.70
C TYR A 332 17.42 9.54 -21.38
N TYR A 333 17.84 10.58 -22.11
CA TYR A 333 17.40 11.95 -21.80
C TYR A 333 15.89 12.15 -21.93
N VAL A 334 15.26 11.57 -22.96
CA VAL A 334 13.81 11.66 -23.18
C VAL A 334 13.04 11.01 -22.03
N VAL A 335 13.44 9.81 -21.62
CA VAL A 335 12.78 9.07 -20.54
C VAL A 335 13.03 9.74 -19.19
N THR A 336 14.27 10.18 -18.89
CA THR A 336 14.60 10.90 -17.65
C THR A 336 13.80 12.20 -17.52
N PHE A 337 13.70 13.00 -18.58
CA PHE A 337 12.91 14.22 -18.59
C PHE A 337 11.41 13.95 -18.36
N ALA A 338 10.87 12.91 -19.01
CA ALA A 338 9.48 12.52 -18.84
C ALA A 338 9.18 12.03 -17.41
N ILE A 339 10.09 11.27 -16.80
CA ILE A 339 9.97 10.81 -15.41
C ILE A 339 10.02 12.00 -14.46
N PHE A 340 10.97 12.92 -14.64
CA PHE A 340 11.11 14.14 -13.84
C PHE A 340 9.80 14.95 -13.81
N PHE A 341 9.22 15.22 -14.99
CA PHE A 341 7.96 15.94 -15.10
C PHE A 341 6.77 15.14 -14.52
N SER A 342 6.73 13.83 -14.73
CA SER A 342 5.68 12.96 -14.18
C SER A 342 5.69 12.95 -12.65
N ILE A 343 6.87 12.81 -12.05
CA ILE A 343 7.03 12.85 -10.59
C ILE A 343 6.60 14.23 -10.09
N LEU A 344 7.07 15.33 -10.68
CA LEU A 344 6.71 16.71 -10.28
C LEU A 344 5.19 16.92 -10.18
N VAL A 345 4.44 16.54 -11.21
CA VAL A 345 2.98 16.68 -11.25
C VAL A 345 2.31 15.75 -10.24
N ASN A 346 2.81 14.51 -10.10
CA ASN A 346 2.27 13.58 -9.12
C ASN A 346 2.51 14.08 -7.69
N THR A 347 3.69 14.62 -7.38
CA THR A 347 4.06 15.26 -6.11
C THR A 347 3.05 16.35 -5.74
N TYR A 348 2.70 17.23 -6.68
CA TYR A 348 1.69 18.27 -6.46
C TYR A 348 0.34 17.69 -6.00
N TRP A 349 -0.10 16.58 -6.59
CA TRP A 349 -1.40 15.94 -6.26
C TRP A 349 -1.34 14.94 -5.08
N SER A 350 -0.17 14.35 -4.81
CA SER A 350 -0.04 13.08 -4.09
C SER A 350 -0.11 13.16 -2.58
N PHE A 351 0.32 14.25 -1.93
CA PHE A 351 0.49 14.23 -0.46
C PHE A 351 -0.25 15.34 0.29
N MET A 352 -0.27 16.58 -0.21
CA MET A 352 -0.90 17.67 0.55
C MET A 352 -2.43 17.55 0.63
N PHE A 353 -3.11 17.07 -0.41
CA PHE A 353 -4.57 16.90 -0.37
C PHE A 353 -5.00 15.72 0.53
N PRO A 354 -4.48 14.47 0.36
CA PRO A 354 -4.90 13.35 1.19
C PRO A 354 -4.55 13.50 2.67
N ILE A 355 -3.37 14.05 3.00
CA ILE A 355 -2.94 14.24 4.40
C ILE A 355 -3.85 15.26 5.10
N ARG A 356 -4.07 16.43 4.49
CA ARG A 356 -4.96 17.46 5.04
C ARG A 356 -6.38 16.93 5.19
N TRP A 357 -6.86 16.16 4.21
CA TRP A 357 -8.19 15.55 4.24
C TRP A 357 -8.37 14.58 5.41
N VAL A 358 -7.42 13.65 5.61
CA VAL A 358 -7.51 12.68 6.72
C VAL A 358 -7.48 13.38 8.08
N ILE A 359 -6.63 14.40 8.24
CA ILE A 359 -6.52 15.16 9.48
C ILE A 359 -7.78 15.96 9.76
N TYR A 360 -8.33 16.61 8.73
CA TYR A 360 -9.60 17.31 8.82
C TYR A 360 -10.72 16.38 9.28
N MET A 361 -10.88 15.22 8.63
CA MET A 361 -11.90 14.23 8.98
C MET A 361 -11.73 13.72 10.42
N MET A 362 -10.50 13.43 10.85
CA MET A 362 -10.22 12.98 12.22
C MET A 362 -10.44 14.09 13.26
N ALA A 363 -10.21 15.35 12.91
CA ALA A 363 -10.41 16.49 13.80
C ALA A 363 -11.90 16.87 13.90
N GLU A 364 -12.65 16.77 12.80
CA GLU A 364 -14.12 16.93 12.77
C GLU A 364 -14.80 15.86 13.62
N ASP A 365 -14.33 14.61 13.52
CA ASP A 365 -14.81 13.49 14.33
C ASP A 365 -14.40 13.59 15.83
N GLY A 366 -13.58 14.58 16.21
CA GLY A 366 -13.15 14.82 17.59
C GLY A 366 -12.03 13.89 18.09
N LEU A 367 -11.40 13.10 17.22
CA LEU A 367 -10.26 12.24 17.57
C LEU A 367 -8.92 12.98 17.61
N LEU A 368 -8.84 14.12 16.92
CA LEU A 368 -7.69 15.02 16.95
C LEU A 368 -8.07 16.39 17.54
N PHE A 369 -7.06 17.21 17.86
CA PHE A 369 -7.28 18.52 18.43
C PHE A 369 -8.21 19.38 17.53
N PRO A 370 -9.25 20.03 18.08
CA PRO A 370 -10.22 20.82 17.30
C PRO A 370 -9.61 21.96 16.48
N VAL A 371 -8.39 22.40 16.84
CA VAL A 371 -7.62 23.41 16.10
C VAL A 371 -7.32 22.94 14.67
N LEU A 372 -7.13 21.63 14.47
CA LEU A 372 -6.82 21.05 13.16
C LEU A 372 -8.07 20.97 12.25
N ALA A 373 -9.29 20.94 12.80
CA ALA A 373 -10.51 20.97 12.01
C ALA A 373 -10.73 22.32 11.29
N ARG A 374 -10.12 23.41 11.81
CA ARG A 374 -10.22 24.75 11.20
C ARG A 374 -9.29 24.95 9.99
N MET A 375 -8.59 23.90 9.55
CA MET A 375 -7.65 23.95 8.41
C MET A 375 -8.30 24.34 7.08
N GLU A 376 -9.60 24.08 6.89
CA GLU A 376 -10.28 24.32 5.62
C GLU A 376 -10.64 25.80 5.37
N THR A 377 -10.77 26.61 6.42
CA THR A 377 -11.34 27.97 6.30
C THR A 377 -10.32 29.11 6.44
N GLY A 378 -9.06 28.83 6.78
CA GLY A 378 -8.04 29.86 7.00
C GLY A 378 -6.70 29.58 6.33
N THR A 379 -6.26 30.48 5.44
CA THR A 379 -4.96 30.43 4.75
C THR A 379 -3.79 30.28 5.75
N TYR A 380 -3.85 30.98 6.88
CA TYR A 380 -2.84 30.91 7.94
C TYR A 380 -2.69 29.51 8.56
N ILE A 381 -3.81 28.82 8.81
CA ILE A 381 -3.80 27.50 9.45
C ILE A 381 -3.28 26.43 8.47
N SER A 382 -3.59 26.57 7.17
CA SER A 382 -3.00 25.72 6.13
C SER A 382 -1.48 25.92 6.05
N ILE A 383 -0.96 27.15 6.14
CA ILE A 383 0.49 27.42 6.14
C ILE A 383 1.16 26.73 7.33
N LEU A 384 0.62 26.91 8.54
CA LEU A 384 1.16 26.33 9.76
C LEU A 384 1.22 24.79 9.69
N SER A 385 0.16 24.16 9.18
CA SER A 385 0.13 22.71 8.98
C SER A 385 1.23 22.25 8.03
N THR A 386 1.44 22.95 6.93
CA THR A 386 2.47 22.62 5.95
C THR A 386 3.86 22.74 6.56
N VAL A 387 4.13 23.78 7.34
CA VAL A 387 5.42 23.95 8.04
C VAL A 387 5.69 22.78 9.00
N ILE A 388 4.69 22.35 9.77
CA ILE A 388 4.83 21.20 10.68
C ILE A 388 5.16 19.92 9.88
N PHE A 389 4.50 19.70 8.74
CA PHE A 389 4.80 18.54 7.88
C PHE A 389 6.21 18.58 7.31
N ILE A 390 6.70 19.75 6.93
CA ILE A 390 8.08 19.92 6.43
C ILE A 390 9.07 19.57 7.53
N ILE A 391 8.84 20.00 8.77
CA ILE A 391 9.71 19.67 9.90
C ILE A 391 9.72 18.16 10.14
N ILE A 392 8.57 17.49 10.10
CA ILE A 392 8.50 16.03 10.24
C ILE A 392 9.24 15.34 9.10
N LEU A 393 9.05 15.78 7.85
CA LEU A 393 9.77 15.25 6.69
C LEU A 393 11.28 15.45 6.82
N ALA A 394 11.73 16.64 7.25
CA ALA A 394 13.12 16.97 7.50
C ALA A 394 13.76 16.01 8.52
N ILE A 395 13.02 15.69 9.59
CA ILE A 395 13.45 14.71 10.60
C ILE A 395 13.50 13.30 9.99
N MET A 396 12.50 12.89 9.20
CA MET A 396 12.50 11.56 8.58
C MET A 396 13.68 11.35 7.61
N VAL A 397 14.12 12.39 6.89
CA VAL A 397 15.33 12.33 6.03
C VAL A 397 16.57 11.91 6.81
N PHE A 398 16.65 12.38 8.07
CA PHE A 398 17.84 12.18 8.88
C PHE A 398 17.94 10.75 9.41
N PHE A 399 16.80 10.12 9.68
CA PHE A 399 16.74 8.84 10.38
C PHE A 399 16.53 7.62 9.47
N PHE A 400 16.00 7.79 8.25
CA PHE A 400 15.55 6.65 7.45
C PHE A 400 16.10 6.66 6.02
N GLY A 401 16.48 5.48 5.52
CA GLY A 401 16.84 5.25 4.12
C GLY A 401 15.61 5.13 3.21
N LEU A 402 15.83 5.12 1.90
CA LEU A 402 14.77 4.94 0.89
C LEU A 402 14.04 3.61 1.10
N THR A 403 14.79 2.52 1.29
CA THR A 403 14.27 1.16 1.49
C THR A 403 13.45 1.07 2.77
N ASP A 404 13.95 1.62 3.89
CA ASP A 404 13.25 1.63 5.17
C ASP A 404 11.90 2.34 5.08
N LEU A 405 11.84 3.45 4.33
CA LEU A 405 10.61 4.22 4.16
C LEU A 405 9.62 3.54 3.23
N VAL A 406 10.13 2.87 2.18
CA VAL A 406 9.31 2.02 1.30
C VAL A 406 8.67 0.90 2.11
N ASP A 407 9.43 0.25 2.98
CA ASP A 407 8.93 -0.81 3.86
C ASP A 407 7.94 -0.25 4.89
N LEU A 408 8.26 0.87 5.55
CA LEU A 408 7.36 1.55 6.50
C LEU A 408 6.00 1.87 5.86
N ARG A 409 6.01 2.47 4.66
CA ARG A 409 4.78 2.79 3.93
C ARG A 409 4.02 1.55 3.49
N SER A 410 4.73 0.50 3.09
CA SER A 410 4.10 -0.74 2.63
C SER A 410 3.45 -1.50 3.78
N VAL A 411 4.12 -1.64 4.93
CA VAL A 411 3.56 -2.20 6.17
C VAL A 411 2.31 -1.42 6.60
N GLY A 412 2.38 -0.09 6.59
CA GLY A 412 1.25 0.76 6.96
C GLY A 412 0.06 0.54 6.01
N THR A 413 0.28 0.50 4.70
CA THR A 413 -0.79 0.31 3.72
C THR A 413 -1.39 -1.10 3.78
N LEU A 414 -0.55 -2.14 3.89
CA LEU A 414 -0.99 -3.52 4.08
C LEU A 414 -1.86 -3.65 5.35
N THR A 415 -1.52 -2.91 6.41
CA THR A 415 -2.29 -2.91 7.67
C THR A 415 -3.66 -2.30 7.46
N SER A 416 -3.73 -1.15 6.77
CA SER A 416 -5.00 -0.54 6.40
C SER A 416 -5.84 -1.45 5.49
N TYR A 417 -5.24 -2.15 4.52
CA TYR A 417 -5.96 -3.05 3.62
C TYR A 417 -6.51 -4.28 4.34
N SER A 418 -5.73 -4.87 5.25
CA SER A 418 -6.20 -5.96 6.11
C SER A 418 -7.36 -5.54 7.01
N LEU A 419 -7.32 -4.32 7.56
CA LEU A 419 -8.42 -3.77 8.36
C LEU A 419 -9.68 -3.52 7.53
N VAL A 420 -9.55 -3.06 6.28
CA VAL A 420 -10.71 -2.90 5.38
C VAL A 420 -11.28 -4.25 4.95
N ALA A 421 -10.45 -5.26 4.66
CA ALA A 421 -10.91 -6.61 4.37
C ALA A 421 -11.66 -7.23 5.57
N PHE A 422 -11.17 -7.01 6.79
CA PHE A 422 -11.85 -7.41 8.02
C PHE A 422 -13.17 -6.66 8.21
N SER A 423 -13.16 -5.34 8.00
CA SER A 423 -14.33 -4.47 8.07
C SER A 423 -15.41 -4.89 7.08
N LEU A 424 -15.02 -5.28 5.86
CA LEU A 424 -15.92 -5.81 4.85
C LEU A 424 -16.52 -7.15 5.30
N CYS A 425 -15.69 -8.11 5.73
CA CYS A 425 -16.18 -9.40 6.24
C CYS A 425 -17.24 -9.20 7.34
N PHE A 426 -16.97 -8.28 8.26
CA PHE A 426 -17.91 -7.90 9.30
C PHE A 426 -19.19 -7.23 8.76
N LEU A 427 -19.06 -6.28 7.83
CA LEU A 427 -20.18 -5.55 7.21
C LEU A 427 -21.12 -6.48 6.44
N ILE A 428 -20.58 -7.42 5.66
CA ILE A 428 -21.37 -8.34 4.82
C ILE A 428 -22.36 -9.16 5.66
N ILE A 429 -21.95 -9.50 6.88
CA ILE A 429 -22.71 -10.38 7.78
C ILE A 429 -23.64 -9.58 8.71
N ARG A 430 -23.42 -8.27 8.85
CA ARG A 430 -24.23 -7.36 9.69
C ARG A 430 -25.20 -6.48 8.92
N TYR A 431 -25.09 -6.33 7.60
CA TYR A 431 -25.94 -5.38 6.86
C TYR A 431 -27.42 -5.77 6.96
N GLN A 432 -28.13 -5.09 7.85
CA GLN A 432 -29.59 -5.08 7.86
C GLN A 432 -30.02 -4.20 6.69
N PRO A 433 -30.89 -4.67 5.78
CA PRO A 433 -31.58 -3.73 4.91
C PRO A 433 -32.28 -2.72 5.83
N GLU A 434 -32.15 -1.42 5.53
CA GLU A 434 -32.87 -0.36 6.24
C GLU A 434 -34.29 -0.84 6.55
N ARG A 435 -34.68 -0.83 7.82
CA ARG A 435 -36.10 -0.85 8.16
C ARG A 435 -36.71 0.34 7.41
N ARG A 436 -37.35 0.08 6.27
CA ARG A 436 -38.40 0.96 5.77
C ARG A 436 -39.31 1.16 6.96
N LYS A 437 -39.46 2.41 7.40
CA LYS A 437 -40.55 2.79 8.28
C LYS A 437 -41.83 2.38 7.54
N GLU A 438 -42.35 1.19 7.84
CA GLU A 438 -43.76 0.89 7.63
C GLU A 438 -44.50 1.73 8.67
N GLU A 439 -44.70 3.00 8.35
CA GLU A 439 -45.87 3.71 8.83
C GLU A 439 -47.09 2.95 8.32
N ASN A 440 -47.95 2.56 9.26
CA ASN A 440 -49.29 1.98 9.11
C ASN A 440 -49.38 0.44 9.17
N GLN A 441 -49.40 -0.09 10.40
CA GLN A 441 -50.45 -1.01 10.88
C GLN A 441 -50.48 -1.05 12.42
N PRO A 442 -51.66 -1.21 13.05
CA PRO A 442 -51.88 -0.85 14.45
C PRO A 442 -51.33 -1.88 15.43
N GLU A 443 -51.00 -1.37 16.62
CA GLU A 443 -50.56 -2.08 17.80
C GLU A 443 -51.37 -3.35 18.08
N VAL A 444 -50.68 -4.48 18.22
CA VAL A 444 -51.13 -5.58 19.08
C VAL A 444 -50.06 -5.77 20.14
N GLN A 445 -50.43 -5.41 21.36
CA GLN A 445 -49.69 -5.64 22.59
C GLN A 445 -49.35 -7.12 22.77
N GLY A 446 -48.11 -7.35 23.19
CA GLY A 446 -47.60 -8.66 23.56
C GLY A 446 -46.15 -8.52 24.00
N GLU A 447 -45.96 -8.13 25.25
CA GLU A 447 -44.66 -8.08 25.91
C GLU A 447 -43.88 -9.39 25.70
N THR A 448 -42.66 -9.28 25.19
CA THR A 448 -41.57 -10.14 25.66
C THR A 448 -40.27 -9.37 25.49
N ALA A 449 -39.63 -9.04 26.61
CA ALA A 449 -38.29 -8.49 26.65
C ALA A 449 -37.34 -9.30 25.74
N PRO A 450 -36.34 -8.69 25.09
CA PRO A 450 -35.38 -9.45 24.30
C PRO A 450 -34.60 -10.35 25.26
N ALA A 451 -34.99 -11.62 25.30
CA ALA A 451 -34.30 -12.63 26.08
C ALA A 451 -32.82 -12.58 25.70
N ILE A 452 -31.95 -12.46 26.69
CA ILE A 452 -30.51 -12.64 26.52
C ILE A 452 -30.32 -14.10 26.08
N GLU A 453 -30.37 -14.31 24.77
CA GLU A 453 -30.33 -15.62 24.14
C GLU A 453 -28.95 -16.26 24.39
N LYS A 454 -28.94 -17.39 25.10
CA LYS A 454 -27.72 -18.11 25.49
C LYS A 454 -27.03 -18.73 24.27
N LEU A 455 -25.71 -18.52 24.18
CA LEU A 455 -24.84 -19.13 23.17
C LEU A 455 -24.88 -20.67 23.31
N THR A 456 -25.43 -21.38 22.33
CA THR A 456 -25.49 -22.86 22.33
C THR A 456 -24.71 -23.39 21.13
N LEU A 457 -23.81 -24.37 21.32
CA LEU A 457 -22.98 -24.98 20.27
C LEU A 457 -23.78 -25.43 19.03
N ARG A 458 -25.02 -25.88 19.23
CA ARG A 458 -25.94 -26.28 18.15
C ARG A 458 -26.31 -25.11 17.22
N ARG A 459 -26.47 -23.88 17.76
CA ARG A 459 -26.76 -22.67 16.97
C ARG A 459 -25.52 -22.09 16.29
N LEU A 460 -24.32 -22.48 16.70
CA LEU A 460 -23.07 -22.09 16.04
C LEU A 460 -22.95 -22.72 14.64
N PHE A 461 -23.34 -24.00 14.53
CA PHE A 461 -23.25 -24.78 13.29
C PHE A 461 -24.55 -24.80 12.47
N PHE A 462 -25.69 -24.48 13.08
CA PHE A 462 -27.02 -24.48 12.45
C PHE A 462 -27.84 -23.26 12.93
N PRO A 463 -27.77 -22.11 12.24
CA PRO A 463 -28.60 -20.96 12.57
C PRO A 463 -30.08 -21.26 12.31
N GLY A 464 -30.96 -20.86 13.23
CA GLY A 464 -32.40 -21.16 13.17
C GLY A 464 -33.23 -20.21 12.30
N SER A 465 -32.65 -19.11 11.81
CA SER A 465 -33.33 -18.15 10.93
C SER A 465 -32.43 -17.70 9.77
N PRO A 466 -33.00 -17.44 8.58
CA PRO A 466 -32.26 -16.97 7.40
C PRO A 466 -31.90 -15.48 7.46
N ILE A 467 -32.30 -14.75 8.52
CA ILE A 467 -32.13 -13.30 8.66
C ILE A 467 -31.04 -13.02 9.72
N PRO A 468 -30.10 -12.09 9.48
CA PRO A 468 -29.04 -11.77 10.42
C PRO A 468 -29.59 -11.18 11.74
N THR A 469 -29.22 -11.78 12.87
CA THR A 469 -29.61 -11.39 14.23
C THR A 469 -28.47 -10.66 14.96
N PRO A 470 -28.74 -9.92 16.05
CA PRO A 470 -27.68 -9.30 16.88
C PRO A 470 -26.64 -10.31 17.39
N LEU A 471 -27.04 -11.56 17.64
CA LEU A 471 -26.15 -12.63 18.06
C LEU A 471 -25.33 -13.24 16.92
N SER A 472 -25.91 -13.46 15.73
CA SER A 472 -25.16 -14.03 14.60
C SER A 472 -23.96 -13.15 14.24
N GLY A 473 -24.12 -11.83 14.27
CA GLY A 473 -23.00 -10.95 14.03
C GLY A 473 -22.07 -10.72 15.24
N LEU A 474 -22.47 -11.07 16.47
CA LEU A 474 -21.53 -11.11 17.62
C LEU A 474 -20.63 -12.33 17.49
N ILE A 475 -21.22 -13.48 17.14
CA ILE A 475 -20.50 -14.72 16.79
C ILE A 475 -19.49 -14.40 15.69
N VAL A 476 -19.93 -13.83 14.59
CA VAL A 476 -19.05 -13.51 13.46
C VAL A 476 -17.95 -12.53 13.84
N TYR A 477 -18.24 -11.53 14.67
CA TYR A 477 -17.20 -10.62 15.17
C TYR A 477 -16.10 -11.35 15.95
N VAL A 478 -16.50 -12.20 16.91
CA VAL A 478 -15.57 -12.97 17.75
C VAL A 478 -14.78 -13.97 16.89
N PHE A 479 -15.46 -14.72 16.02
CA PHE A 479 -14.82 -15.71 15.16
C PHE A 479 -13.94 -15.07 14.08
N SER A 480 -14.33 -13.93 13.51
CA SER A 480 -13.49 -13.18 12.57
C SER A 480 -12.25 -12.61 13.27
N SER A 481 -12.39 -12.07 14.49
CA SER A 481 -11.26 -11.58 15.28
C SER A 481 -10.29 -12.72 15.64
N LEU A 482 -10.82 -13.86 16.09
CA LEU A 482 -10.05 -15.07 16.35
C LEU A 482 -9.34 -15.58 15.09
N LEU A 483 -10.02 -15.53 13.94
CA LEU A 483 -9.46 -15.95 12.66
C LEU A 483 -8.30 -15.06 12.22
N VAL A 484 -8.40 -13.73 12.39
CA VAL A 484 -7.27 -12.81 12.14
C VAL A 484 -6.10 -13.12 13.05
N LEU A 485 -6.34 -13.37 14.35
CA LEU A 485 -5.28 -13.75 15.29
C LEU A 485 -4.56 -15.04 14.86
N LEU A 486 -5.33 -16.04 14.41
CA LEU A 486 -4.78 -17.32 13.93
C LEU A 486 -4.01 -17.17 12.62
N LEU A 487 -4.47 -16.29 11.72
CA LEU A 487 -3.74 -15.96 10.49
C LEU A 487 -2.41 -15.29 10.81
N ILE A 488 -2.37 -14.35 11.77
CA ILE A 488 -1.13 -13.72 12.24
C ILE A 488 -0.19 -14.78 12.84
N LEU A 489 -0.71 -15.66 13.69
CA LEU A 489 0.09 -16.74 14.29
C LEU A 489 0.64 -17.70 13.22
N LEU A 490 -0.18 -18.06 12.23
CA LEU A 490 0.25 -18.88 11.10
C LEU A 490 1.37 -18.19 10.31
N CYS A 491 1.23 -16.90 10.00
CA CYS A 491 2.27 -16.13 9.30
C CYS A 491 3.58 -16.05 10.11
N LEU A 492 3.51 -15.87 11.43
CA LEU A 492 4.71 -15.86 12.31
C LEU A 492 5.43 -17.21 12.31
N VAL A 493 4.68 -18.32 12.31
CA VAL A 493 5.26 -19.67 12.21
C VAL A 493 5.86 -19.88 10.82
N LEU A 494 5.18 -19.44 9.75
CA LEU A 494 5.68 -19.52 8.37
C LEU A 494 6.92 -18.65 8.13
N ALA A 495 7.07 -17.53 8.85
CA ALA A 495 8.26 -16.68 8.78
C ALA A 495 9.55 -17.42 9.20
N HIS A 496 9.44 -18.46 10.03
CA HIS A 496 10.57 -19.33 10.41
C HIS A 496 10.84 -20.45 9.37
N TRP A 497 10.65 -20.14 8.08
CA TRP A 497 10.76 -21.04 6.91
C TRP A 497 11.96 -22.01 6.89
N PRO A 498 13.21 -21.62 7.26
CA PRO A 498 14.35 -22.55 7.26
C PRO A 498 14.20 -23.72 8.25
N SER A 499 13.46 -23.53 9.35
CA SER A 499 13.16 -24.61 10.30
C SER A 499 12.09 -25.59 9.80
N LEU A 500 11.25 -25.16 8.83
CA LEU A 500 10.22 -25.98 8.20
C LEU A 500 10.83 -26.89 7.12
N LEU A 501 11.80 -26.38 6.36
CA LEU A 501 12.51 -27.14 5.32
C LEU A 501 13.50 -28.17 5.88
N SER A 502 14.01 -27.97 7.10
CA SER A 502 14.88 -28.93 7.77
C SER A 502 14.16 -30.20 8.25
N GLY A 503 12.86 -30.35 7.98
CA GLY A 503 12.10 -31.57 8.24
C GLY A 503 11.70 -31.77 9.70
N ASN A 504 11.80 -30.74 10.53
CA ASN A 504 11.39 -30.81 11.93
C ASN A 504 9.87 -31.01 12.05
N PRO A 505 9.37 -32.02 12.79
CA PRO A 505 7.94 -32.31 12.87
C PRO A 505 7.15 -31.26 13.66
N VAL A 506 7.80 -30.51 14.57
CA VAL A 506 7.16 -29.51 15.43
C VAL A 506 6.55 -28.32 14.65
N PRO A 507 7.30 -27.59 13.80
CA PRO A 507 6.71 -26.49 13.03
C PRO A 507 5.66 -26.98 12.04
N ILE A 508 5.86 -28.15 11.42
CA ILE A 508 4.90 -28.75 10.48
C ILE A 508 3.58 -29.08 11.18
N THR A 509 3.62 -29.72 12.35
CA THR A 509 2.41 -30.05 13.13
C THR A 509 1.68 -28.80 13.60
N MET A 510 2.40 -27.73 13.99
CA MET A 510 1.81 -26.44 14.35
C MET A 510 1.11 -25.78 13.15
N VAL A 511 1.72 -25.78 11.97
CA VAL A 511 1.10 -25.24 10.74
C VAL A 511 -0.18 -26.01 10.39
N VAL A 512 -0.14 -27.34 10.42
CA VAL A 512 -1.32 -28.18 10.14
C VAL A 512 -2.44 -27.91 11.15
N LEU A 513 -2.12 -27.82 12.45
CA LEU A 513 -3.11 -27.51 13.49
C LEU A 513 -3.77 -26.15 13.26
N LEU A 514 -2.98 -25.13 12.93
CA LEU A 514 -3.48 -23.79 12.64
C LEU A 514 -4.37 -23.77 11.40
N LEU A 515 -3.99 -24.47 10.32
CA LEU A 515 -4.82 -24.59 9.11
C LEU A 515 -6.14 -25.31 9.39
N VAL A 516 -6.16 -26.35 10.21
CA VAL A 516 -7.39 -27.04 10.63
C VAL A 516 -8.31 -26.10 11.43
N LEU A 517 -7.73 -25.30 12.33
CA LEU A 517 -8.52 -24.34 13.12
C LEU A 517 -9.08 -23.20 12.26
N ILE A 518 -8.27 -22.67 11.34
CA ILE A 518 -8.66 -21.63 10.36
C ILE A 518 -9.80 -22.14 9.47
N THR A 519 -9.68 -23.35 8.92
CA THR A 519 -10.72 -23.95 8.07
C THR A 519 -12.01 -24.23 8.86
N GLY A 520 -11.90 -24.70 10.10
CA GLY A 520 -13.03 -24.89 11.00
C GLY A 520 -13.79 -23.59 11.28
N ILE A 521 -13.08 -22.52 11.64
CA ILE A 521 -13.67 -21.21 11.91
C ILE A 521 -14.28 -20.59 10.65
N THR A 522 -13.59 -20.71 9.51
CA THR A 522 -14.11 -20.24 8.21
C THR A 522 -15.40 -20.96 7.85
N GLY A 523 -15.49 -22.27 8.10
CA GLY A 523 -16.71 -23.05 7.92
C GLY A 523 -17.86 -22.59 8.81
N VAL A 524 -17.58 -22.18 10.05
CA VAL A 524 -18.59 -21.57 10.95
C VAL A 524 -19.09 -20.24 10.39
N ILE A 525 -18.19 -19.35 9.93
CA ILE A 525 -18.56 -18.06 9.35
C ILE A 525 -19.39 -18.24 8.08
N TRP A 526 -19.00 -19.19 7.21
CA TRP A 526 -19.70 -19.49 5.97
C TRP A 526 -21.16 -19.91 6.22
N ARG A 527 -21.41 -20.67 7.29
CA ARG A 527 -22.74 -21.18 7.64
C ARG A 527 -23.67 -20.12 8.24
N GLN A 528 -23.16 -18.95 8.64
CA GLN A 528 -23.98 -17.88 9.19
C GLN A 528 -24.82 -17.19 8.09
N PRO A 529 -26.05 -16.71 8.40
CA PRO A 529 -26.90 -16.08 7.41
C PRO A 529 -26.26 -14.80 6.87
N GLN A 530 -26.06 -14.74 5.54
CA GLN A 530 -25.53 -13.56 4.84
C GLN A 530 -26.68 -12.64 4.38
N SER A 531 -26.40 -11.34 4.31
CA SER A 531 -27.35 -10.36 3.77
C SER A 531 -27.65 -10.62 2.28
N SER A 532 -28.94 -10.64 1.92
CA SER A 532 -29.42 -10.89 0.55
C SER A 532 -29.62 -9.61 -0.27
N THR A 533 -28.95 -8.51 0.09
CA THR A 533 -29.09 -7.24 -0.62
C THR A 533 -28.54 -7.36 -2.04
N ARG A 534 -29.33 -6.94 -3.03
CA ARG A 534 -28.89 -6.87 -4.43
C ARG A 534 -27.91 -5.72 -4.58
N LEU A 535 -26.62 -6.04 -4.60
CA LEU A 535 -25.56 -5.09 -4.94
C LEU A 535 -25.24 -5.19 -6.44
N GLN A 536 -24.93 -4.06 -7.07
CA GLN A 536 -24.50 -4.02 -8.47
C GLN A 536 -23.12 -4.66 -8.67
N PHE A 537 -22.30 -4.69 -7.62
CA PHE A 537 -20.99 -5.35 -7.58
C PHE A 537 -20.89 -6.23 -6.33
N LYS A 538 -20.58 -7.52 -6.51
CA LYS A 538 -20.41 -8.49 -5.42
C LYS A 538 -19.14 -9.30 -5.68
N VAL A 539 -18.27 -9.38 -4.69
CA VAL A 539 -17.03 -10.16 -4.81
C VAL A 539 -17.37 -11.65 -4.78
N PRO A 540 -16.78 -12.47 -5.67
CA PRO A 540 -16.97 -13.91 -5.64
C PRO A 540 -16.36 -14.51 -4.36
N ALA A 541 -16.99 -15.58 -3.84
CA ALA A 541 -16.46 -16.40 -2.75
C ALA A 541 -16.24 -15.69 -1.40
N VAL A 542 -17.09 -14.75 -0.99
CA VAL A 542 -17.11 -14.28 0.40
C VAL A 542 -17.59 -15.40 1.33
N PRO A 543 -16.89 -15.74 2.44
CA PRO A 543 -15.82 -14.96 3.12
C PRO A 543 -14.37 -15.31 2.75
N LEU A 544 -14.14 -16.26 1.84
CA LEU A 544 -12.80 -16.77 1.53
C LEU A 544 -11.86 -15.71 0.95
N LEU A 545 -12.36 -14.84 0.06
CA LEU A 545 -11.52 -13.83 -0.60
C LEU A 545 -10.96 -12.77 0.36
N PRO A 546 -11.76 -12.12 1.25
CA PRO A 546 -11.21 -11.24 2.28
C PRO A 546 -10.19 -11.92 3.20
N LEU A 547 -10.40 -13.20 3.53
CA LEU A 547 -9.47 -13.97 4.37
C LEU A 547 -8.15 -14.24 3.66
N LEU A 548 -8.21 -14.60 2.38
CA LEU A 548 -7.02 -14.75 1.54
C LEU A 548 -6.26 -13.42 1.45
N SER A 549 -6.96 -12.30 1.29
CA SER A 549 -6.35 -10.96 1.29
C SER A 549 -5.62 -10.66 2.59
N ILE A 550 -6.25 -10.91 3.75
CA ILE A 550 -5.63 -10.71 5.07
C ILE A 550 -4.39 -11.62 5.21
N PHE A 551 -4.50 -12.90 4.85
CA PHE A 551 -3.39 -13.85 4.94
C PHE A 551 -2.18 -13.40 4.13
N VAL A 552 -2.38 -13.06 2.85
CA VAL A 552 -1.28 -12.65 1.97
C VAL A 552 -0.67 -11.32 2.44
N ASN A 553 -1.50 -10.36 2.87
CA ASN A 553 -1.01 -9.09 3.40
C ASN A 553 -0.11 -9.29 4.64
N VAL A 554 -0.55 -10.10 5.61
CA VAL A 554 0.22 -10.38 6.82
C VAL A 554 1.50 -11.16 6.49
N CYS A 555 1.44 -12.09 5.53
CA CYS A 555 2.63 -12.81 5.07
C CYS A 555 3.69 -11.84 4.49
N LEU A 556 3.30 -10.90 3.63
CA LEU A 556 4.24 -9.91 3.09
C LEU A 556 4.80 -8.98 4.18
N MET A 557 3.99 -8.56 5.16
CA MET A 557 4.49 -7.76 6.29
C MET A 557 5.59 -8.49 7.08
N THR A 558 5.43 -9.79 7.34
CA THR A 558 6.42 -10.56 8.10
C THR A 558 7.77 -10.66 7.38
N GLN A 559 7.77 -10.63 6.04
CA GLN A 559 8.99 -10.69 5.23
C GLN A 559 9.78 -9.38 5.24
N MET A 560 9.10 -8.23 5.37
CA MET A 560 9.75 -6.92 5.52
C MET A 560 10.51 -6.82 6.86
N SER A 561 9.94 -7.37 7.94
CA SER A 561 10.57 -7.33 9.26
C SER A 561 11.79 -8.26 9.39
N ALA A 562 11.83 -9.37 8.64
CA ALA A 562 12.93 -10.33 8.68
C ALA A 562 14.22 -9.76 8.04
N ALA A 563 14.09 -8.83 7.09
CA ALA A 563 15.21 -8.16 6.44
C ALA A 563 16.12 -7.42 7.44
N GLN A 564 15.54 -6.70 8.40
CA GLN A 564 16.30 -5.93 9.39
C GLN A 564 17.12 -6.80 10.34
N THR A 565 16.65 -8.02 10.63
CA THR A 565 17.37 -8.94 11.52
C THR A 565 18.57 -9.59 10.85
N VAL A 566 18.53 -9.82 9.54
CA VAL A 566 19.64 -10.44 8.79
C VAL A 566 20.76 -9.42 8.54
N ASP A 567 20.42 -8.18 8.14
CA ASP A 567 21.42 -7.13 7.93
C ASP A 567 22.16 -6.79 9.25
N SER A 568 21.47 -6.85 10.40
CA SER A 568 22.12 -6.70 11.71
C SER A 568 23.07 -7.85 12.11
N ALA A 569 22.85 -9.05 11.58
CA ALA A 569 23.68 -10.23 11.85
C ALA A 569 24.92 -10.26 10.94
N ASP A 570 24.78 -9.82 9.68
CA ASP A 570 25.90 -9.68 8.76
C ASP A 570 26.80 -8.50 9.12
N ASP A 571 26.25 -7.37 9.61
CA ASP A 571 27.06 -6.29 10.18
C ASP A 571 27.86 -6.77 11.40
N GLN A 572 27.25 -7.56 12.31
CA GLN A 572 27.98 -8.13 13.46
C GLN A 572 29.04 -9.16 13.06
N CYS A 573 28.84 -9.92 11.97
CA CYS A 573 29.86 -10.83 11.45
C CYS A 573 31.00 -10.10 10.71
N GLY A 574 30.72 -8.94 10.10
CA GLY A 574 31.71 -8.07 9.47
C GLY A 574 32.72 -7.49 10.46
N TRP A 575 32.26 -7.09 11.65
CA TRP A 575 33.12 -6.59 12.73
C TRP A 575 34.05 -7.67 13.32
N HIS A 576 33.65 -8.94 13.33
CA HIS A 576 34.50 -10.02 13.83
C HIS A 576 35.54 -10.53 12.83
N ARG A 577 35.40 -10.23 11.53
CA ARG A 577 36.35 -10.66 10.50
C ARG A 577 37.45 -9.62 10.22
N SER A 578 37.37 -8.41 10.78
CA SER A 578 38.43 -7.39 10.70
C SER A 578 39.46 -7.43 11.83
N GLU A 579 39.33 -8.34 12.80
CA GLU A 579 40.26 -8.49 13.94
C GLU A 579 41.04 -9.82 13.97
N SER A 580 41.06 -10.60 12.89
CA SER A 580 41.83 -11.86 12.80
C SER A 580 42.89 -11.84 11.70
#